data_AF-A0A2D5XVW4-F1
#
_entry.id   AF-A0A2D5XVW4-F1
#
_cell.length_a   1.000
_cell.length_b   1.000
_cell.length_c   1.000
_cell.angle_alpha   90.00
_cell.angle_beta   90.00
_cell.angle_gamma   90.00
#
_symmetry.space_group_name_H-M   'P 1'
#
loop_
_entity.id
_entity.type
_entity.pdbx_description
1 polymer ?
#
loop_
_entity_poly.entity_id
_entity_poly.type
_entity_poly.pdbx_seq_one_letter_code
_entity_poly.pdbx_strand_id
1 'polypeptide(L)'
;MARVSLPDAGAIKKDRRVPSDHSQPALPSPCVSVCQIDPVSGNCLGCHRTRAEIAAWRDMTADEQRDLLEQLRQRRQDATGVRRRPTRRRA
;
A
#
# COMPACT_ATOMS: atom_id res chain seq x y z
N MET A 1 24.87 -24.85 52.86
CA MET A 1 23.68 -24.28 52.21
C MET A 1 24.07 -22.99 51.48
N ALA A 2 24.67 -23.09 50.29
CA ALA A 2 25.03 -21.92 49.47
C ALA A 2 23.90 -21.68 48.46
N ARG A 3 23.24 -20.52 48.56
CA ARG A 3 22.12 -20.17 47.69
C ARG A 3 22.67 -19.86 46.29
N VAL A 4 22.22 -20.64 45.31
CA VAL A 4 22.42 -20.39 43.88
C VAL A 4 21.93 -18.98 43.56
N SER A 5 22.81 -18.19 42.95
CA SER A 5 22.51 -16.85 42.45
C SER A 5 22.25 -16.96 40.94
N LEU A 6 21.05 -16.58 40.52
CA LEU A 6 20.57 -16.17 39.18
C LEU A 6 19.06 -15.89 39.34
N PRO A 7 18.38 -15.04 38.54
CA PRO A 7 18.84 -14.17 37.45
C PRO A 7 18.26 -12.72 37.55
N ASP A 8 18.68 -11.79 36.69
CA ASP A 8 17.72 -10.80 36.17
C ASP A 8 17.92 -10.68 34.66
N ALA A 9 17.20 -11.54 33.95
CA ALA A 9 16.96 -11.41 32.53
C ALA A 9 15.66 -10.61 32.37
N GLY A 10 15.74 -9.37 31.89
CA GLY A 10 14.59 -8.77 31.24
C GLY A 10 14.45 -7.26 31.39
N ALA A 11 14.96 -6.53 30.41
CA ALA A 11 14.38 -5.21 30.09
C ALA A 11 14.48 -4.90 28.60
N ILE A 12 13.90 -5.77 27.76
CA ILE A 12 13.51 -5.39 26.39
C ILE A 12 12.33 -4.40 26.51
N LYS A 13 12.62 -3.11 26.37
CA LYS A 13 11.62 -2.03 26.38
C LYS A 13 10.82 -2.11 25.07
N LYS A 14 9.78 -2.94 25.07
CA LYS A 14 8.87 -3.17 23.96
C LYS A 14 7.69 -2.20 24.06
N ASP A 15 7.96 -0.91 23.92
CA ASP A 15 6.89 0.04 23.60
C ASP A 15 7.46 1.19 22.78
N ARG A 16 7.55 0.97 21.47
CA ARG A 16 7.64 2.06 20.50
C ARG A 16 6.33 2.06 19.72
N ARG A 17 5.26 2.45 20.38
CA ARG A 17 3.98 2.68 19.71
C ARG A 17 4.13 3.88 18.78
N VAL A 18 4.24 3.63 17.48
CA VAL A 18 4.21 4.66 16.45
C VAL A 18 2.77 5.13 16.30
N PRO A 19 2.44 6.39 16.59
CA PRO A 19 1.11 6.92 16.28
C PRO A 19 1.00 7.08 14.76
N SER A 20 0.37 6.13 14.09
CA SER A 20 0.00 6.28 12.69
C SER A 20 -1.26 7.13 12.61
N ASP A 21 -1.07 8.42 12.38
CA ASP A 21 -2.14 9.32 11.97
C ASP A 21 -2.60 8.93 10.56
N HIS A 22 -3.70 8.16 10.47
CA HIS A 22 -4.35 7.79 9.21
C HIS A 22 -5.46 8.80 8.85
N SER A 23 -5.43 10.02 9.40
CA SER A 23 -6.53 11.00 9.31
C SER A 23 -6.57 11.81 8.01
N GLN A 24 -5.73 11.49 7.02
CA GLN A 24 -5.90 12.06 5.68
C GLN A 24 -7.21 11.53 5.08
N PRO A 25 -8.03 12.35 4.38
CA PRO A 25 -9.18 11.86 3.62
C PRO A 25 -8.66 10.95 2.51
N ALA A 26 -8.51 9.67 2.86
CA ALA A 26 -7.78 8.71 2.07
C ALA A 26 -8.59 8.40 0.81
N LEU A 27 -8.02 8.70 -0.35
CA LEU A 27 -8.57 8.20 -1.59
C LEU A 27 -8.55 6.67 -1.55
N PRO A 28 -9.58 6.01 -2.11
CA PRO A 28 -9.63 4.56 -2.09
C PRO A 28 -8.42 3.99 -2.83
N SER A 29 -7.69 3.10 -2.16
CA SER A 29 -6.57 2.40 -2.76
C SER A 29 -7.03 1.61 -4.00
N PRO A 30 -6.27 1.63 -5.11
CA PRO A 30 -6.58 0.84 -6.30
C PRO A 30 -6.20 -0.64 -6.15
N CYS A 31 -5.84 -1.09 -4.95
CA CYS A 31 -5.44 -2.47 -4.69
C CYS A 31 -6.62 -3.43 -4.87
N VAL A 32 -6.38 -4.51 -5.62
CA VAL A 32 -7.35 -5.61 -5.83
C VAL A 32 -6.93 -6.88 -5.09
N SER A 33 -6.09 -6.75 -4.06
CA SER A 33 -5.54 -7.85 -3.26
C SER A 33 -4.71 -8.87 -4.06
N VAL A 34 -4.18 -8.44 -5.21
CA VAL A 34 -3.19 -9.18 -6.01
C VAL A 34 -1.87 -8.42 -5.90
N CYS A 35 -0.84 -9.09 -5.38
CA CYS A 35 0.50 -8.53 -5.22
C CYS A 35 1.51 -9.39 -5.97
N GLN A 36 1.51 -9.28 -7.30
CA GLN A 36 2.49 -9.94 -8.15
C GLN A 36 3.03 -8.94 -9.16
N ILE A 37 4.35 -8.74 -9.14
CA ILE A 37 5.03 -7.82 -10.05
C ILE A 37 5.38 -8.58 -11.33
N ASP A 38 4.99 -8.02 -12.46
CA ASP A 38 5.44 -8.47 -13.76
C ASP A 38 6.95 -8.19 -13.92
N PRO A 39 7.79 -9.21 -14.16
CA PRO A 39 9.22 -9.01 -14.33
C PRO A 39 9.58 -8.20 -15.59
N VAL A 40 8.69 -8.09 -16.56
CA VAL A 40 8.95 -7.35 -17.81
C VAL A 40 8.62 -5.86 -17.66
N SER A 41 7.39 -5.53 -17.27
CA SER A 41 6.98 -4.13 -17.09
C SER A 41 7.42 -3.50 -15.76
N GLY A 42 7.66 -4.32 -14.72
CA GLY A 42 7.92 -3.83 -13.36
C GLY A 42 6.66 -3.32 -12.64
N ASN A 43 5.49 -3.53 -13.21
CA ASN A 43 4.20 -3.15 -12.65
C ASN A 43 3.51 -4.35 -11.95
N CYS A 44 2.68 -4.07 -10.95
CA CYS A 44 1.81 -5.07 -10.35
C CYS A 44 0.72 -5.50 -11.32
N LEU A 45 0.54 -6.81 -11.52
CA LEU A 45 -0.47 -7.38 -12.43
C LEU A 45 -1.91 -7.02 -12.05
N GLY A 46 -2.18 -6.71 -10.77
CA GLY A 46 -3.52 -6.35 -10.29
C GLY A 46 -3.82 -4.85 -10.34
N CYS A 47 -3.00 -4.05 -9.66
CA CYS A 47 -3.23 -2.61 -9.51
C CYS A 47 -2.38 -1.74 -10.46
N HIS A 48 -1.51 -2.33 -11.27
CA HIS A 48 -0.61 -1.67 -12.23
C HIS A 48 0.38 -0.65 -11.63
N ARG A 49 0.53 -0.63 -10.30
CA ARG A 49 1.54 0.17 -9.61
C ARG A 49 2.91 -0.46 -9.66
N THR A 50 3.95 0.36 -9.66
CA THR A 50 5.32 -0.08 -9.40
C THR A 50 5.53 -0.30 -7.89
N ARG A 51 6.62 -1.00 -7.53
CA ARG A 51 6.95 -1.23 -6.12
C ARG A 51 7.25 0.08 -5.36
N ALA A 52 7.83 1.07 -6.03
CA ALA A 52 8.08 2.39 -5.46
C ALA A 52 6.78 3.16 -5.18
N GLU A 53 5.84 3.14 -6.13
CA GLU A 53 4.52 3.78 -5.97
C GLU A 53 3.69 3.14 -4.83
N ILE A 54 3.81 1.81 -4.65
CA ILE A 54 3.17 1.10 -3.53
C ILE A 54 3.73 1.57 -2.19
N ALA A 55 5.05 1.73 -2.09
CA ALA A 55 5.70 2.19 -0.87
C ALA A 55 5.35 3.65 -0.54
N ALA A 56 5.37 4.52 -1.54
CA ALA A 56 5.14 5.96 -1.37
C ALA A 56 3.66 6.34 -1.19
N TRP A 57 2.71 5.45 -1.47
CA TRP A 57 1.27 5.78 -1.47
C TRP A 57 0.77 6.44 -0.18
N ARG A 58 1.24 5.98 0.99
CA ARG A 58 0.81 6.53 2.29
C ARG A 58 1.35 7.93 2.54
N ASP A 59 2.47 8.26 1.93
CA ASP A 59 3.17 9.53 2.11
C ASP A 59 2.77 10.57 1.04
N MET A 60 2.10 10.14 -0.03
CA MET A 60 1.57 11.00 -1.08
C MET A 60 0.41 11.88 -0.58
N THR A 61 0.38 13.13 -1.03
CA THR A 61 -0.74 14.06 -0.88
C THR A 61 -1.98 13.58 -1.64
N ALA A 62 -3.15 14.09 -1.30
CA ALA A 62 -4.39 13.74 -2.01
C ALA A 62 -4.31 14.04 -3.52
N ASP A 63 -3.67 15.15 -3.92
CA ASP A 63 -3.44 15.50 -5.33
C ASP A 63 -2.57 14.47 -6.04
N GLU A 64 -1.40 14.14 -5.48
CA GLU A 64 -0.50 13.11 -6.04
C GLU A 64 -1.18 11.75 -6.14
N GLN A 65 -2.00 11.41 -5.12
CA GLN A 65 -2.77 10.17 -5.13
C GLN A 65 -3.81 10.17 -6.27
N ARG A 66 -4.49 11.29 -6.53
CA ARG A 66 -5.44 11.43 -7.66
C ARG A 66 -4.74 11.27 -9.00
N ASP A 67 -3.62 11.96 -9.18
CA ASP A 67 -2.85 11.92 -10.41
C ASP A 67 -2.31 10.53 -10.69
N LEU A 68 -1.78 9.86 -9.66
CA LEU A 68 -1.36 8.47 -9.76
C LEU A 68 -2.55 7.56 -10.12
N LEU A 69 -3.71 7.75 -9.50
CA LEU A 69 -4.90 6.97 -9.84
C LEU A 69 -5.33 7.14 -11.30
N GLU A 70 -5.21 8.34 -11.88
CA GLU A 70 -5.50 8.56 -13.30
C GLU A 70 -4.46 7.87 -14.20
N GLN A 71 -3.17 8.01 -13.88
CA GLN A 71 -2.11 7.31 -14.61
C GLN A 71 -2.32 5.79 -14.62
N LEU A 72 -2.69 5.20 -13.48
CA LEU A 72 -2.95 3.76 -13.38
C LEU A 72 -4.15 3.31 -14.22
N ARG A 73 -5.16 4.18 -14.41
CA ARG A 73 -6.28 3.87 -15.31
C ARG A 73 -5.81 3.77 -16.76
N GLN A 74 -4.90 4.65 -17.19
CA GLN A 74 -4.33 4.62 -18.54
C GLN A 74 -3.45 3.38 -18.70
N ARG A 75 -2.49 3.15 -17.79
CA ARG A 75 -1.61 1.97 -17.80
C ARG A 75 -2.40 0.65 -17.85
N ARG A 76 -3.49 0.55 -17.09
CA ARG A 76 -4.37 -0.64 -17.13
C ARG A 76 -5.05 -0.81 -18.48
N GLN A 77 -5.54 0.27 -19.08
CA GLN A 77 -6.15 0.23 -20.42
C GLN A 77 -5.14 -0.20 -21.46
N ASP A 78 -3.92 0.32 -21.41
CA ASP A 78 -2.85 -0.03 -22.36
C ASP A 78 -2.41 -1.49 -22.20
N ALA A 79 -2.30 -1.97 -20.96
CA ALA A 79 -1.86 -3.33 -20.67
C ALA A 79 -2.92 -4.41 -20.96
N THR A 80 -4.22 -4.09 -20.81
CA THR A 80 -5.30 -5.11 -20.87
C THR A 80 -6.29 -4.89 -22.01
N GLY A 81 -6.33 -3.70 -22.61
CA GLY A 81 -7.42 -3.26 -23.51
C GLY A 81 -8.77 -3.07 -22.81
N VAL A 82 -8.89 -3.40 -21.52
CA VAL A 82 -10.15 -3.35 -20.77
C VAL A 82 -10.38 -1.95 -20.22
N ARG A 83 -11.37 -1.24 -20.78
CA ARG A 83 -11.85 0.03 -20.22
C ARG A 83 -12.74 -0.20 -19.00
N ARG A 84 -12.72 0.73 -18.04
CA ARG A 84 -13.66 0.70 -16.91
C ARG A 84 -15.08 0.76 -17.46
N ARG A 85 -15.88 -0.27 -17.16
CA ARG A 85 -17.31 -0.26 -17.45
C ARG A 85 -17.97 0.86 -16.62
N PRO A 86 -18.67 1.82 -17.22
CA PRO A 86 -19.39 2.84 -16.47
C PRO A 86 -20.46 2.18 -15.59
N THR A 87 -20.58 2.63 -14.33
CA THR A 87 -21.55 2.09 -13.40
C THR A 87 -22.95 2.56 -13.80
N ARG A 88 -23.89 1.63 -14.03
CA ARG A 88 -25.29 1.95 -14.39
C ARG A 88 -26.11 2.58 -13.25
N ARG A 89 -25.55 2.76 -12.05
CA ARG A 89 -26.26 3.17 -10.82
C ARG A 89 -26.48 4.69 -10.67
N ARG A 90 -26.39 5.46 -11.74
CA ARG A 90 -26.81 6.87 -11.75
C ARG A 90 -27.95 7.03 -12.75
N ALA A 91 -29.17 6.78 -12.27
CA ALA A 91 -30.42 7.28 -12.80
C ALA A 91 -31.14 7.95 -11.61
#